data_AF-A0A7L2SQN0-F1
#
_entry.id   AF-A0A7L2SQN0-F1
#
_cell.length_a   1.000
_cell.length_b   1.000
_cell.length_c   1.000
_cell.angle_alpha   90.00
_cell.angle_beta   90.00
_cell.angle_gamma   90.00
#
_symmetry.space_group_name_H-M   'P 1'
#
loop_
_entity.id
_entity.type
_entity.pdbx_description
1 polymer ?
#
loop_
_entity_poly.entity_id
_entity_poly.type
_entity_poly.pdbx_seq_one_letter_code
_entity_poly.pdbx_strand_id
1 'polypeptide(L)'
;DVPSWLKSLRLHKYAALFAQMSYEEMMTLTEHHLESQNVTKGARHKIALSIQKLRERQSVLRALEKDILEGGNLWSALQELQQILVTPIKAF
;
A
#
# COMPACT_ATOMS: atom_id res chain seq x y z
N ASP A 1 -6.07 2.63 -8.83
CA ASP A 1 -6.07 1.16 -9.02
C ASP A 1 -4.67 0.59 -8.77
N VAL A 2 -4.50 -0.74 -8.78
CA VAL A 2 -3.20 -1.40 -8.54
C VAL A 2 -2.13 -0.97 -9.55
N PRO A 3 -2.38 -0.90 -10.89
CA PRO A 3 -1.38 -0.43 -11.84
C PRO A 3 -0.86 0.99 -11.56
N SER A 4 -1.75 1.93 -11.22
CA SER A 4 -1.37 3.31 -10.92
C SER A 4 -0.56 3.42 -9.63
N TRP A 5 -0.93 2.64 -8.61
CA TRP A 5 -0.17 2.52 -7.37
C TRP A 5 1.25 1.97 -7.60
N LEU A 6 1.40 0.94 -8.43
CA LEU A 6 2.72 0.41 -8.76
C LEU A 6 3.58 1.42 -9.54
N LYS A 7 2.98 2.30 -10.35
CA LYS A 7 3.71 3.40 -11.00
C LYS A 7 4.25 4.39 -9.97
N SER A 8 3.45 4.82 -8.99
CA SER A 8 3.91 5.76 -7.95
C SER A 8 5.05 5.18 -7.10
N LEU A 9 5.04 3.86 -6.87
CA LEU A 9 6.11 3.15 -6.19
C LEU A 9 7.34 2.84 -7.06
N ARG A 10 7.30 3.11 -8.38
CA ARG A 10 8.30 2.66 -9.36
C ARG A 10 8.49 1.13 -9.37
N LEU A 11 7.40 0.40 -9.15
CA LEU A 11 7.31 -1.07 -9.16
C LEU A 11 6.44 -1.61 -10.30
N HIS A 12 6.01 -0.76 -11.24
CA HIS A 12 5.11 -1.11 -12.35
C HIS A 12 5.64 -2.22 -13.27
N LYS A 13 6.94 -2.52 -13.26
CA LYS A 13 7.49 -3.70 -13.96
C LYS A 13 6.89 -5.03 -13.47
N TYR A 14 6.33 -5.05 -12.25
CA TYR A 14 5.68 -6.22 -11.66
C TYR A 14 4.16 -6.24 -11.86
N ALA A 15 3.58 -5.32 -12.63
CA ALA A 15 2.12 -5.21 -12.78
C ALA A 15 1.46 -6.53 -13.24
N ALA A 16 2.12 -7.32 -14.08
CA ALA A 16 1.63 -8.62 -14.54
C ALA A 16 1.44 -9.63 -13.40
N LEU A 17 2.33 -9.62 -12.39
CA LEU A 17 2.20 -10.46 -11.19
C LEU A 17 0.91 -10.13 -10.42
N PHE A 18 0.65 -8.83 -10.23
CA PHE A 18 -0.54 -8.38 -9.49
C PHE A 18 -1.84 -8.55 -10.29
N ALA A 19 -1.78 -8.56 -11.62
CA ALA A 19 -2.96 -8.77 -12.47
C ALA A 19 -3.55 -10.18 -12.33
N GLN A 20 -2.76 -11.15 -11.87
CA GLN A 20 -3.18 -12.53 -11.63
C GLN A 20 -3.67 -12.78 -10.20
N MET A 21 -3.73 -11.73 -9.37
CA MET A 21 -4.03 -11.84 -7.95
C MET A 21 -5.29 -11.06 -7.60
N SER A 22 -6.13 -11.66 -6.76
CA SER A 22 -7.19 -10.97 -6.04
C SER A 22 -6.63 -9.95 -5.04
N TYR A 23 -7.49 -9.06 -4.58
CA TYR A 23 -7.13 -8.10 -3.52
C TYR A 23 -6.70 -8.83 -2.24
N GLU A 24 -7.39 -9.92 -1.90
CA GLU A 24 -7.16 -10.76 -0.74
C GLU A 24 -5.80 -11.43 -0.81
N GLU A 25 -5.45 -12.04 -1.94
CA GLU A 25 -4.12 -12.65 -2.15
C GLU A 25 -3.01 -11.60 -2.11
N MET A 26 -3.23 -10.41 -2.69
CA MET A 26 -2.28 -9.30 -2.59
C MET A 26 -2.02 -8.92 -1.14
N MET A 27 -3.06 -8.91 -0.30
CA MET A 27 -2.95 -8.57 1.11
C MET A 27 -2.24 -9.64 1.94
N THR A 28 -1.94 -10.83 1.43
CA THR A 28 -1.17 -11.88 2.15
C THR A 28 0.28 -12.02 1.67
N LEU A 29 0.70 -11.24 0.66
CA LEU A 29 2.07 -11.28 0.13
C LEU A 29 3.14 -11.15 1.22
N THR A 30 4.19 -11.95 1.06
CA THR A 30 5.41 -11.92 1.88
C THR A 30 6.62 -11.87 0.96
N GLU A 31 7.80 -11.51 1.50
CA GLU A 31 9.03 -11.54 0.70
C GLU A 31 9.33 -12.92 0.10
N HIS A 32 9.01 -14.00 0.83
CA HIS A 32 9.21 -15.38 0.36
C HIS A 32 8.32 -15.71 -0.86
N HIS A 33 7.04 -15.31 -0.83
CA HIS A 33 6.14 -15.47 -1.98
C HIS A 33 6.64 -14.69 -3.21
N LEU A 34 7.22 -13.51 -3.01
CA LEU A 34 7.76 -12.69 -4.10
C LEU A 34 9.08 -13.23 -4.64
N GLU A 35 9.91 -13.81 -3.77
CA GLU A 35 11.16 -14.46 -4.17
C GLU A 35 10.91 -15.67 -5.07
N SER A 36 9.90 -16.50 -4.78
CA SER A 36 9.51 -17.62 -5.66
C SER A 36 8.99 -17.18 -7.03
N GLN A 37 8.60 -15.90 -7.17
CA GLN A 37 8.20 -15.25 -8.41
C GLN A 37 9.34 -14.44 -9.06
N ASN A 38 10.60 -14.70 -8.68
CA ASN A 38 11.80 -14.04 -9.20
C ASN A 38 11.84 -12.51 -9.00
N VAL A 39 11.17 -12.00 -7.95
CA VAL A 39 11.24 -10.58 -7.60
C VAL A 39 12.58 -10.27 -6.91
N THR A 40 13.33 -9.32 -7.49
CA THR A 40 14.62 -8.85 -6.96
C THR A 40 14.53 -8.42 -5.48
N LYS A 41 15.61 -8.62 -4.71
CA LYS A 41 15.66 -8.36 -3.26
C LYS A 41 15.13 -7.01 -2.83
N GLY A 42 15.57 -5.92 -3.47
CA GLY A 42 15.10 -4.57 -3.15
C GLY A 42 13.60 -4.38 -3.44
N ALA A 43 13.11 -4.96 -4.54
CA ALA A 43 11.70 -4.84 -4.92
C ALA A 43 10.77 -5.63 -3.98
N ARG A 44 11.13 -6.86 -3.61
CA ARG A 44 10.27 -7.66 -2.71
C ARG A 44 10.14 -7.02 -1.34
N HIS A 45 11.23 -6.48 -0.80
CA HIS A 45 11.21 -5.73 0.45
C HIS A 45 10.29 -4.51 0.35
N LYS A 46 10.42 -3.73 -0.72
CA LYS A 46 9.57 -2.54 -0.96
C LYS A 46 8.08 -2.92 -1.12
N ILE A 47 7.77 -4.00 -1.84
CA ILE A 47 6.41 -4.50 -1.99
C ILE A 47 5.86 -4.92 -0.63
N ALA A 48 6.59 -5.74 0.12
CA ALA A 48 6.16 -6.25 1.43
C ALA A 48 5.87 -5.09 2.41
N LEU A 49 6.74 -4.09 2.49
CA LEU A 49 6.51 -2.88 3.28
C LEU A 49 5.27 -2.11 2.80
N SER A 50 5.09 -1.99 1.49
CA SER A 50 3.94 -1.26 0.94
C SER A 50 2.63 -1.99 1.25
N ILE A 51 2.61 -3.33 1.19
CA ILE A 51 1.46 -4.16 1.59
C ILE A 51 1.19 -4.06 3.09
N GLN A 52 2.23 -4.08 3.94
CA GLN A 52 2.08 -3.85 5.38
C GLN A 52 1.37 -2.52 5.65
N LYS A 53 1.77 -1.44 4.98
CA LYS A 53 1.09 -0.13 5.09
C LYS A 53 -0.38 -0.18 4.65
N LEU A 54 -0.73 -0.99 3.65
CA LEU A 54 -2.15 -1.19 3.29
C LEU A 54 -2.94 -1.84 4.42
N ARG A 55 -2.33 -2.82 5.12
CA ARG A 55 -2.97 -3.50 6.28
C ARG A 55 -3.14 -2.54 7.46
N GLU A 56 -2.18 -1.65 7.69
CA GLU A 56 -2.19 -0.65 8.77
C GLU A 56 -3.09 0.56 8.46
N ARG A 57 -3.56 0.72 7.22
CA ARG A 57 -4.33 1.90 6.79
C ARG A 57 -5.49 2.24 7.71
N GLN A 58 -6.25 1.24 8.17
CA GLN A 58 -7.41 1.48 9.01
C GLN A 58 -7.03 2.06 10.37
N SER A 59 -5.97 1.57 11.01
CA SER A 59 -5.50 2.11 12.28
C SER A 59 -4.90 3.51 12.10
N VAL A 60 -4.16 3.72 11.01
CA VAL A 60 -3.62 5.04 10.65
C VAL A 60 -4.74 6.07 10.45
N LEU A 61 -5.79 5.73 9.71
CA LEU A 61 -6.93 6.64 9.48
C LEU A 61 -7.65 6.99 10.80
N ARG A 62 -7.85 6.01 11.69
CA ARG A 62 -8.46 6.26 13.02
C ARG A 62 -7.59 7.15 13.91
N ALA A 63 -6.28 6.92 13.90
CA ALA A 63 -5.33 7.76 14.63
C ALA A 63 -5.36 9.20 14.09
N LEU A 64 -5.43 9.35 12.76
CA LEU A 64 -5.48 10.65 12.11
C LEU A 64 -6.79 11.40 12.40
N GLU A 65 -7.92 10.72 12.35
CA GLU A 65 -9.22 11.28 12.74
C GLU A 65 -9.17 11.82 14.18
N LYS A 66 -8.65 11.02 15.12
CA LYS A 66 -8.50 11.42 16.51
C LYS A 66 -7.61 12.66 16.66
N ASP A 67 -6.44 12.66 16.02
CA ASP A 67 -5.47 13.77 16.09
C ASP A 67 -6.08 15.08 15.57
N ILE A 68 -6.82 15.03 14.45
CA ILE A 68 -7.52 16.21 13.91
C ILE A 68 -8.55 16.75 14.90
N LEU A 69 -9.36 15.87 15.51
CA LEU A 69 -10.38 16.26 16.48
C LEU A 69 -9.78 16.87 17.77
N GLU A 70 -8.55 16.50 18.12
CA GLU A 70 -7.80 17.02 19.26
C GLU A 70 -6.99 18.30 18.93
N GLY A 71 -7.16 18.87 17.74
CA GLY A 71 -6.50 20.11 17.32
C GLY A 71 -5.12 19.91 16.68
N GLY A 72 -4.86 18.71 16.17
CA GLY A 72 -3.63 18.35 15.47
C GLY A 72 -3.40 19.12 14.16
N ASN A 73 -2.23 18.90 13.56
CA ASN A 73 -1.80 19.65 12.38
C ASN A 73 -2.49 19.14 11.09
N LEU A 74 -3.36 19.98 10.51
CA LEU A 74 -4.09 19.65 9.29
C LEU A 74 -3.19 19.41 8.07
N TRP A 75 -2.04 20.09 7.95
CA TRP A 75 -1.11 19.85 6.85
C TRP A 75 -0.50 18.46 6.91
N SER A 76 -0.09 18.02 8.10
CA SER A 76 0.39 16.65 8.32
C SER A 76 -0.68 15.63 7.97
N ALA A 77 -1.93 15.88 8.37
CA ALA A 77 -3.04 15.01 8.03
C ALA A 77 -3.32 14.94 6.53
N LEU A 78 -3.34 16.08 5.85
CA LEU A 78 -3.53 16.13 4.39
C LEU A 78 -2.41 15.39 3.66
N GLN A 79 -1.17 15.51 4.13
CA GLN A 79 -0.05 14.80 3.53
C GLN A 79 -0.25 13.27 3.61
N GLU A 80 -0.70 12.74 4.76
CA GLU A 80 -0.94 11.29 4.88
C GLU A 80 -2.17 10.81 4.14
N LEU A 81 -3.24 11.60 4.09
CA LEU A 81 -4.38 11.29 3.24
C LEU A 81 -4.00 11.24 1.76
N GLN A 82 -3.15 12.15 1.29
CA GLN A 82 -2.62 12.12 -0.09
C GLN A 82 -1.85 10.84 -0.38
N GLN A 83 -1.03 10.34 0.56
CA GLN A 83 -0.34 9.06 0.40
C GLN A 83 -1.30 7.88 0.36
N ILE A 84 -2.40 7.92 1.12
CA ILE A 84 -3.40 6.85 1.14
C ILE A 84 -4.23 6.84 -0.15
N LEU A 85 -4.60 8.00 -0.70
CA LEU A 85 -5.46 8.11 -1.88
C LEU A 85 -4.89 7.43 -3.13
N VAL A 86 -3.57 7.33 -3.25
CA VAL A 86 -2.92 6.66 -4.39
C VAL A 86 -2.82 5.14 -4.25
N THR A 87 -3.29 4.58 -3.12
CA THR A 87 -3.22 3.14 -2.84
C THR A 87 -4.47 2.39 -3.28
N PRO A 88 -4.41 1.06 -3.51
CA PRO A 88 -5.58 0.27 -3.87
C PRO A 88 -6.61 0.24 -2.72
N ILE A 89 -7.88 0.48 -3.05
CA ILE A 89 -9.02 0.40 -2.14
C ILE A 89 -10.02 -0.58 -2.75
N LYS A 90 -10.41 -1.61 -1.99
CA LYS A 90 -11.43 -2.57 -2.42
C LYS A 90 -12.78 -1.85 -2.51
N ALA A 91 -13.49 -2.04 -3.61
CA ALA A 91 -14.88 -1.56 -3.75
C ALA A 91 -15.81 -2.38 -2.82
N PHE A 92 -16.83 -1.71 -2.28
CA PHE A 92 -17.85 -2.32 -1.43
C PHE A 92 -19.01 -2.88 -2.25
#